data_AF-A0A1I3CV52-F1
#
_entry.id   AF-A0A1I3CV52-F1
#
_cell.length_a   1.000
_cell.length_b   1.000
_cell.length_c   1.000
_cell.angle_alpha   90.00
_cell.angle_beta   90.00
_cell.angle_gamma   90.00
#
_symmetry.space_group_name_H-M   'P 1'
#
loop_
_entity.id
_entity.type
_entity.pdbx_description
1 polymer ?
#
loop_
_entity_poly.entity_id
_entity_poly.type
_entity_poly.pdbx_seq_one_letter_code
_entity_poly.pdbx_strand_id
1 'polypeptide(L)'
;MATSYAGAVRAGTMAAARVHRQLGLQENITQFGGNVDVFAAIHALDLPLLVRPLKGLLGAYLSQPAPGVLVTTERPMSIQRFTAAHELGHFAMGHEPSLDDENILRRMPLKGGKDENFQEVEANAFAVAFMLPRWLIAWHSQRQGWTVDAFRRPSTIYQLSLRMGASYEATCWTLAQNQLIKPNQVQELLQTQPREMKVGLLEGYKPQDYRGDVWLLTERDAGTRIDGSRNDLFVLRLEEHSGGGYLWDIDQLRASGFAVVRDALESHNDDGVGSHVIRRVTAAPNESRRGRMSLEERRPWETDQPLATLNVDFDLTGPEEEGLSRAERRVLLEAA
;
A
#
# COMPACT_ATOMS: atom_id res chain seq x y z
N MET A 1 0.61 2.79 -31.87
CA MET A 1 0.12 3.88 -31.00
C MET A 1 -1.38 3.98 -31.08
N ALA A 2 -2.06 4.20 -29.96
CA ALA A 2 -3.50 4.41 -29.95
C ALA A 2 -3.92 5.64 -30.80
N THR A 3 -5.12 5.55 -31.37
CA THR A 3 -5.73 6.63 -32.18
C THR A 3 -6.93 7.27 -31.46
N SER A 4 -7.23 6.82 -30.26
CA SER A 4 -8.32 7.35 -29.43
C SER A 4 -7.98 7.15 -27.96
N TYR A 5 -8.54 8.03 -27.12
CA TYR A 5 -8.40 7.97 -25.68
C TYR A 5 -8.79 6.60 -25.09
N ALA A 6 -9.97 6.08 -25.46
CA ALA A 6 -10.42 4.78 -25.00
C ALA A 6 -9.52 3.64 -25.50
N GLY A 7 -8.91 3.79 -26.69
CA GLY A 7 -7.90 2.88 -27.20
C GLY A 7 -6.63 2.89 -26.35
N ALA A 8 -6.13 4.08 -25.99
CA ALA A 8 -4.96 4.27 -25.14
C ALA A 8 -5.14 3.64 -23.76
N VAL A 9 -6.28 3.90 -23.10
CA VAL A 9 -6.60 3.31 -21.79
C VAL A 9 -6.61 1.77 -21.87
N ARG A 10 -7.23 1.20 -22.92
CA ARG A 10 -7.24 -0.26 -23.11
C ARG A 10 -5.85 -0.82 -23.36
N ALA A 11 -5.03 -0.14 -24.16
CA ALA A 11 -3.67 -0.59 -24.47
C ALA A 11 -2.78 -0.62 -23.21
N GLY A 12 -2.79 0.45 -22.41
CA GLY A 12 -2.09 0.51 -21.12
C GLY A 12 -2.55 -0.57 -20.14
N THR A 13 -3.87 -0.75 -19.99
CA THR A 13 -4.45 -1.80 -19.14
C THR A 13 -4.01 -3.21 -19.59
N MET A 14 -4.01 -3.47 -20.89
CA MET A 14 -3.57 -4.76 -21.44
C MET A 14 -2.06 -4.99 -21.25
N ALA A 15 -1.25 -3.93 -21.34
CA ALA A 15 0.19 -4.00 -21.07
C ALA A 15 0.46 -4.35 -19.60
N ALA A 16 -0.23 -3.71 -18.65
CA ALA A 16 -0.12 -4.04 -17.23
C ALA A 16 -0.46 -5.52 -16.95
N ALA A 17 -1.55 -6.01 -17.55
CA ALA A 17 -1.93 -7.42 -17.42
C ALA A 17 -0.90 -8.40 -18.02
N ARG A 18 -0.16 -8.01 -19.07
CA ARG A 18 0.95 -8.82 -19.61
C ARG A 18 2.11 -8.87 -18.62
N VAL A 19 2.48 -7.74 -18.02
CA VAL A 19 3.56 -7.68 -17.01
C VAL A 19 3.18 -8.48 -15.76
N HIS A 20 1.93 -8.39 -15.28
CA HIS A 20 1.45 -9.23 -14.17
C HIS A 20 1.63 -10.73 -14.45
N ARG A 21 1.31 -11.19 -15.68
CA ARG A 21 1.49 -12.59 -16.07
C ARG A 21 2.95 -12.97 -16.21
N GLN A 22 3.76 -12.13 -16.85
CA GLN A 22 5.19 -12.38 -17.04
C GLN A 22 5.92 -12.56 -15.71
N LEU A 23 5.56 -11.77 -14.70
CA LEU A 23 6.18 -11.78 -13.38
C LEU A 23 5.47 -12.67 -12.35
N GLY A 24 4.40 -13.38 -12.73
CA GLY A 24 3.63 -14.24 -11.82
C GLY A 24 3.03 -13.49 -10.60
N LEU A 25 2.78 -12.18 -10.72
CA LEU A 25 2.48 -11.32 -9.56
C LEU A 25 1.18 -11.70 -8.86
N GLN A 26 0.16 -12.09 -9.62
CA GLN A 26 -1.12 -12.48 -9.04
C GLN A 26 -0.98 -13.72 -8.15
N GLU A 27 -0.31 -14.77 -8.63
CA GLU A 27 -0.09 -16.01 -7.87
C GLU A 27 0.70 -15.72 -6.58
N ASN A 28 1.84 -15.05 -6.72
CA ASN A 28 2.71 -14.70 -5.60
C ASN A 28 1.98 -13.88 -4.53
N ILE A 29 1.27 -12.82 -4.92
CA ILE A 29 0.57 -11.94 -3.96
C ILE A 29 -0.63 -12.65 -3.34
N THR A 30 -1.33 -13.51 -4.08
CA THR A 30 -2.44 -14.27 -3.48
C THR A 30 -1.96 -15.26 -2.41
N GLN A 31 -0.72 -15.74 -2.53
CA GLN A 31 -0.10 -16.67 -1.58
C GLN A 31 0.47 -15.96 -0.34
N PHE A 32 1.20 -14.86 -0.51
CA PHE A 32 1.96 -14.20 0.56
C PHE A 32 1.34 -12.87 1.04
N GLY A 33 0.33 -12.37 0.34
CA GLY A 33 -0.30 -11.08 0.62
C GLY A 33 0.58 -9.87 0.31
N GLY A 34 0.00 -8.68 0.50
CA GLY A 34 0.66 -7.39 0.27
C GLY A 34 0.15 -6.66 -0.97
N ASN A 35 1.03 -5.88 -1.60
CA ASN A 35 0.74 -5.12 -2.81
C ASN A 35 1.65 -5.54 -3.98
N VAL A 36 1.46 -4.90 -5.13
CA VAL A 36 2.42 -4.97 -6.22
C VAL A 36 3.63 -4.12 -5.88
N ASP A 37 4.77 -4.78 -5.62
CA ASP A 37 6.06 -4.12 -5.43
C ASP A 37 6.61 -3.67 -6.80
N VAL A 38 6.32 -2.42 -7.15
CA VAL A 38 6.71 -1.80 -8.43
C VAL A 38 8.22 -1.77 -8.60
N PHE A 39 8.98 -1.54 -7.52
CA PHE A 39 10.44 -1.49 -7.60
C PHE A 39 11.03 -2.87 -7.85
N ALA A 40 10.49 -3.90 -7.19
CA ALA A 40 10.86 -5.28 -7.48
C ALA A 40 10.49 -5.70 -8.90
N ALA A 41 9.35 -5.24 -9.43
CA ALA A 41 8.95 -5.51 -10.81
C ALA A 41 9.89 -4.85 -11.83
N ILE A 42 10.29 -3.59 -11.61
CA ILE A 42 11.27 -2.89 -12.45
C ILE A 42 12.62 -3.64 -12.44
N HIS A 43 13.10 -4.02 -11.25
CA HIS A 43 14.33 -4.79 -11.11
C HIS A 43 14.25 -6.15 -11.82
N ALA A 44 13.14 -6.88 -11.67
CA ALA A 44 12.95 -8.19 -12.30
C ALA A 44 12.87 -8.13 -13.85
N LEU A 45 12.61 -6.95 -14.40
CA LEU A 45 12.61 -6.69 -15.85
C LEU A 45 13.95 -6.16 -16.36
N ASP A 46 14.99 -6.13 -15.51
CA ASP A 46 16.33 -5.62 -15.83
C ASP A 46 16.30 -4.19 -16.38
N LEU A 47 15.38 -3.36 -15.84
CA LEU A 47 15.27 -1.95 -16.16
C LEU A 47 16.00 -1.12 -15.09
N PRO A 48 17.12 -0.45 -15.43
CA PRO A 48 17.85 0.39 -14.48
C PRO A 48 16.95 1.48 -13.90
N LEU A 49 16.95 1.57 -12.57
CA LEU A 49 16.20 2.57 -11.83
C LEU A 49 17.14 3.34 -10.90
N LEU A 50 17.10 4.66 -10.97
CA LEU A 50 17.81 5.52 -10.02
C LEU A 50 16.83 6.46 -9.33
N VAL A 51 16.87 6.47 -8.00
CA VAL A 51 16.08 7.39 -7.18
C VAL A 51 16.97 8.55 -6.77
N ARG A 52 16.54 9.80 -6.98
CA ARG A 52 17.32 10.98 -6.64
C ARG A 52 16.45 12.22 -6.43
N PRO A 53 16.94 13.28 -5.77
CA PRO A 53 16.18 14.53 -5.70
C PRO A 53 16.01 15.13 -7.10
N LEU A 54 14.76 15.34 -7.51
CA LEU A 54 14.39 16.01 -8.76
C LEU A 54 13.53 17.24 -8.42
N LYS A 55 13.93 18.42 -8.90
CA LYS A 55 13.19 19.68 -8.68
C LYS A 55 12.23 19.92 -9.84
N GLY A 56 10.93 19.97 -9.54
CA GLY A 56 9.89 20.23 -10.54
C GLY A 56 9.57 19.05 -11.47
N LEU A 57 10.22 17.89 -11.26
CA LEU A 57 9.95 16.63 -11.94
C LEU A 57 9.68 15.54 -10.92
N LEU A 58 8.74 14.66 -11.25
CA LEU A 58 8.42 13.46 -10.49
C LEU A 58 9.28 12.28 -10.94
N GLY A 59 9.48 12.14 -12.24
CA GLY A 59 10.24 11.05 -12.85
C GLY A 59 10.72 11.40 -14.26
N ALA A 60 11.46 10.46 -14.85
CA ALA A 60 11.74 10.48 -16.27
C ALA A 60 11.97 9.05 -16.78
N TYR A 61 11.51 8.79 -17.99
CA TYR A 61 11.89 7.62 -18.77
C TYR A 61 12.79 8.04 -19.93
N LEU A 62 13.92 7.34 -20.06
CA LEU A 62 14.87 7.49 -21.14
C LEU A 62 14.91 6.19 -21.93
N SER A 63 14.77 6.24 -23.26
CA SER A 63 14.88 5.06 -24.13
C SER A 63 16.28 4.87 -24.73
N GLN A 64 17.14 5.88 -24.65
CA GLN A 64 18.48 5.90 -25.25
C GLN A 64 19.54 6.46 -24.29
N PRO A 65 20.82 6.03 -24.41
CA PRO A 65 21.33 4.97 -25.29
C PRO A 65 20.90 3.56 -24.85
N ALA A 66 20.41 3.42 -23.62
CA ALA A 66 19.73 2.23 -23.11
C ALA A 66 18.53 2.68 -22.27
N PRO A 67 17.46 1.86 -22.18
CA PRO A 67 16.30 2.18 -21.35
C PRO A 67 16.66 2.38 -19.88
N GLY A 68 16.07 3.38 -19.23
CA GLY A 68 16.27 3.64 -17.80
C GLY A 68 15.22 4.57 -17.23
N VAL A 69 15.05 4.51 -15.91
CA VAL A 69 14.03 5.25 -15.17
C VAL A 69 14.66 6.09 -14.05
N LEU A 70 14.14 7.31 -13.87
CA LEU A 70 14.43 8.17 -12.74
C LEU A 70 13.16 8.41 -11.93
N VAL A 71 13.27 8.40 -10.60
CA VAL A 71 12.17 8.71 -9.67
C VAL A 71 12.64 9.69 -8.60
N THR A 72 11.79 10.66 -8.26
CA THR A 72 12.11 11.69 -7.27
C THR A 72 12.09 11.18 -5.83
N THR A 73 13.02 11.63 -4.99
CA THR A 73 12.98 11.47 -3.53
C THR A 73 12.08 12.50 -2.82
N GLU A 74 11.64 13.55 -3.53
CA GLU A 74 10.95 14.72 -2.94
C GLU A 74 9.44 14.51 -2.70
N ARG A 75 8.99 13.25 -2.72
CA ARG A 75 7.57 12.88 -2.67
C ARG A 75 7.34 11.65 -1.80
N PRO A 76 6.16 11.54 -1.15
CA PRO A 76 5.75 10.36 -0.41
C PRO A 76 5.80 9.07 -1.22
N MET A 77 5.90 7.94 -0.52
CA MET A 77 6.06 6.61 -1.12
C MET A 77 4.96 6.24 -2.12
N SER A 78 3.70 6.61 -1.87
CA SER A 78 2.61 6.35 -2.83
C SER A 78 2.81 7.05 -4.17
N ILE A 79 3.39 8.26 -4.15
CA ILE A 79 3.70 9.01 -5.37
C ILE A 79 4.91 8.40 -6.07
N GLN A 80 5.96 8.04 -5.33
CA GLN A 80 7.12 7.34 -5.91
C GLN A 80 6.71 6.04 -6.59
N ARG A 81 5.85 5.22 -5.96
CA ARG A 81 5.32 3.99 -6.56
C ARG A 81 4.54 4.26 -7.83
N PHE A 82 3.67 5.28 -7.82
CA PHE A 82 2.88 5.64 -8.99
C PHE A 82 3.77 6.11 -10.15
N THR A 83 4.71 7.01 -9.88
CA THR A 83 5.68 7.46 -10.88
C THR A 83 6.50 6.29 -11.40
N ALA A 84 7.06 5.44 -10.54
CA ALA A 84 7.80 4.25 -10.99
C ALA A 84 6.93 3.34 -11.88
N ALA A 85 5.66 3.15 -11.55
CA ALA A 85 4.74 2.35 -12.35
C ALA A 85 4.39 3.02 -13.69
N HIS A 86 4.30 4.35 -13.71
CA HIS A 86 4.09 5.15 -14.92
C HIS A 86 5.26 4.99 -15.89
N GLU A 87 6.48 5.17 -15.41
CA GLU A 87 7.70 5.04 -16.19
C GLU A 87 7.94 3.59 -16.65
N LEU A 88 7.60 2.61 -15.80
CA LEU A 88 7.55 1.20 -16.22
C LEU A 88 6.55 0.99 -17.37
N GLY A 89 5.45 1.73 -17.39
CA GLY A 89 4.48 1.74 -18.48
C GLY A 89 5.10 2.23 -19.80
N HIS A 90 5.87 3.32 -19.76
CA HIS A 90 6.62 3.79 -20.94
C HIS A 90 7.58 2.73 -21.47
N PHE A 91 8.34 2.09 -20.58
CA PHE A 91 9.24 1.00 -20.95
C PHE A 91 8.49 -0.19 -21.57
N ALA A 92 7.47 -0.70 -20.87
CA ALA A 92 6.72 -1.90 -21.28
C ALA A 92 5.97 -1.71 -22.61
N MET A 93 5.70 -0.47 -23.00
CA MET A 93 5.00 -0.13 -24.24
C MET A 93 5.92 0.41 -25.34
N GLY A 94 7.23 0.51 -25.10
CA GLY A 94 8.20 1.00 -26.09
C GLY A 94 7.95 2.44 -26.50
N HIS A 95 7.59 3.28 -25.53
CA HIS A 95 7.34 4.71 -25.73
C HIS A 95 8.63 5.49 -26.02
N GLU A 96 8.47 6.70 -26.53
CA GLU A 96 9.57 7.67 -26.63
C GLU A 96 9.92 8.21 -25.23
N PRO A 97 11.11 8.83 -25.04
CA PRO A 97 11.48 9.43 -23.76
C PRO A 97 10.42 10.42 -23.27
N SER A 98 10.13 10.39 -21.97
CA SER A 98 9.18 11.31 -21.33
C SER A 98 9.76 11.94 -20.08
N LEU A 99 9.25 13.13 -19.76
CA LEU A 99 9.62 13.92 -18.58
C LEU A 99 8.36 14.22 -17.78
N ASP A 100 8.31 13.66 -16.58
CA ASP A 100 7.12 13.69 -15.75
C ASP A 100 7.10 14.94 -14.87
N ASP A 101 6.24 15.90 -15.19
CA ASP A 101 5.96 17.05 -14.33
C ASP A 101 4.90 16.72 -13.26
N GLU A 102 4.69 17.65 -12.32
CA GLU A 102 3.70 17.45 -11.25
C GLU A 102 2.25 17.32 -11.74
N ASN A 103 1.96 17.69 -13.00
CA ASN A 103 0.60 17.63 -13.54
C ASN A 103 0.15 16.19 -13.83
N ILE A 104 1.06 15.22 -13.93
CA ILE A 104 0.72 13.81 -14.16
C ILE A 104 -0.20 13.26 -13.07
N LEU A 105 0.01 13.66 -11.81
CA LEU A 105 -0.87 13.28 -10.69
C LEU A 105 -2.32 13.77 -10.87
N ARG A 106 -2.53 14.86 -11.63
CA ARG A 106 -3.87 15.40 -11.93
C ARG A 106 -4.51 14.78 -13.16
N ARG A 107 -3.74 14.04 -13.97
CA ARG A 107 -4.19 13.37 -15.21
C ARG A 107 -4.60 11.92 -14.96
N MET A 108 -5.35 11.66 -13.88
CA MET A 108 -6.08 10.40 -13.79
C MET A 108 -6.91 10.23 -15.08
N PRO A 109 -7.06 9.01 -15.63
CA PRO A 109 -7.61 8.78 -16.95
C PRO A 109 -9.14 9.01 -17.02
N LEU A 110 -9.61 10.22 -16.71
CA LEU A 110 -11.01 10.59 -16.63
C LEU A 110 -11.41 11.78 -17.52
N LYS A 111 -10.49 12.50 -18.19
CA LYS A 111 -10.84 13.66 -19.03
C LYS A 111 -10.04 13.76 -20.33
N GLY A 112 -10.72 13.43 -21.43
CA GLY A 112 -10.29 13.61 -22.82
C GLY A 112 -10.01 15.07 -23.19
N GLY A 113 -8.75 15.47 -23.30
CA GLY A 113 -8.27 16.75 -23.84
C GLY A 113 -8.01 16.71 -25.36
N LYS A 114 -7.90 17.90 -26.00
CA LYS A 114 -7.71 18.03 -27.46
C LYS A 114 -6.26 17.83 -27.95
N ASP A 115 -5.27 17.87 -27.06
CA ASP A 115 -3.84 17.64 -27.34
C ASP A 115 -3.30 16.49 -26.45
N GLU A 116 -3.99 15.35 -26.45
CA GLU A 116 -3.57 14.20 -25.63
C GLU A 116 -2.41 13.46 -26.29
N ASN A 117 -1.23 13.56 -25.67
CA ASN A 117 -0.18 12.60 -25.92
C ASN A 117 -0.68 11.21 -25.48
N PHE A 118 -1.08 10.37 -26.43
CA PHE A 118 -1.65 9.07 -26.12
C PHE A 118 -0.70 8.15 -25.35
N GLN A 119 0.63 8.34 -25.48
CA GLN A 119 1.61 7.59 -24.69
C GLN A 119 1.47 7.86 -23.19
N GLU A 120 1.16 9.10 -22.80
CA GLU A 120 0.91 9.48 -21.40
C GLU A 120 -0.37 8.86 -20.87
N VAL A 121 -1.41 8.79 -21.71
CA VAL A 121 -2.68 8.14 -21.35
C VAL A 121 -2.47 6.63 -21.19
N GLU A 122 -1.68 6.03 -22.10
CA GLU A 122 -1.27 4.62 -22.05
C GLU A 122 -0.46 4.32 -20.78
N ALA A 123 0.54 5.13 -20.44
CA ALA A 123 1.38 4.96 -19.25
C ALA A 123 0.59 5.17 -17.94
N ASN A 124 -0.28 6.17 -17.87
CA ASN A 124 -1.17 6.36 -16.72
C ASN A 124 -2.15 5.20 -16.54
N ALA A 125 -2.75 4.71 -17.63
CA ALA A 125 -3.64 3.56 -17.57
C ALA A 125 -2.87 2.27 -17.18
N PHE A 126 -1.63 2.12 -17.66
CA PHE A 126 -0.74 1.05 -17.21
C PHE A 126 -0.50 1.14 -15.70
N ALA A 127 -0.07 2.29 -15.17
CA ALA A 127 0.27 2.45 -13.76
C ALA A 127 -0.91 2.10 -12.83
N VAL A 128 -2.10 2.61 -13.15
CA VAL A 128 -3.33 2.32 -12.40
C VAL A 128 -3.68 0.84 -12.49
N ALA A 129 -3.71 0.25 -13.68
CA ALA A 129 -4.05 -1.16 -13.85
C ALA A 129 -3.00 -2.09 -13.23
N PHE A 130 -1.74 -1.67 -13.19
CA PHE A 130 -0.63 -2.42 -12.63
C PHE A 130 -0.65 -2.42 -11.10
N MET A 131 -0.85 -1.26 -10.46
CA MET A 131 -0.87 -1.13 -9.00
C MET A 131 -2.22 -1.51 -8.37
N LEU A 132 -3.32 -1.20 -9.05
CA LEU A 132 -4.69 -1.34 -8.54
C LEU A 132 -5.56 -2.31 -9.35
N PRO A 133 -5.09 -3.54 -9.67
CA PRO A 133 -5.89 -4.46 -10.45
C PRO A 133 -7.10 -4.96 -9.66
N ARG A 134 -8.19 -5.24 -10.38
CA ARG A 134 -9.45 -5.76 -9.81
C ARG A 134 -9.27 -6.97 -8.91
N TRP A 135 -8.40 -7.90 -9.31
CA TRP A 135 -8.16 -9.13 -8.56
C TRP A 135 -7.54 -8.84 -7.19
N LEU A 136 -6.69 -7.81 -7.07
CA LEU A 136 -6.04 -7.46 -5.81
C LEU A 136 -7.00 -6.72 -4.88
N ILE A 137 -7.85 -5.84 -5.43
CA ILE A 137 -8.97 -5.24 -4.67
C ILE A 137 -9.87 -6.34 -4.10
N ALA A 138 -10.26 -7.31 -4.93
CA ALA A 138 -11.09 -8.43 -4.50
C ALA A 138 -10.42 -9.29 -3.42
N TRP A 139 -9.12 -9.56 -3.56
CA TRP A 139 -8.34 -10.33 -2.57
C TRP A 139 -8.31 -9.64 -1.21
N HIS A 140 -7.98 -8.34 -1.17
CA HIS A 140 -7.99 -7.56 0.08
C HIS A 140 -9.40 -7.44 0.66
N SER A 141 -10.41 -7.21 -0.19
CA SER A 141 -11.81 -7.18 0.25
C SER A 141 -12.26 -8.48 0.90
N GLN A 142 -11.98 -9.63 0.28
CA GLN A 142 -12.36 -10.93 0.82
C GLN A 142 -11.65 -11.18 2.15
N ARG A 143 -10.34 -10.94 2.19
CA ARG A 143 -9.53 -11.14 3.38
C ARG A 143 -9.96 -10.27 4.55
N GLN A 144 -10.27 -9.01 4.29
CA GLN A 144 -10.73 -8.06 5.29
C GLN A 144 -12.24 -8.13 5.55
N GLY A 145 -12.98 -9.02 4.88
CA GLY A 145 -14.44 -9.12 4.97
C GLY A 145 -15.17 -7.83 4.56
N TRP A 146 -14.60 -7.04 3.66
CA TRP A 146 -15.19 -5.81 3.15
C TRP A 146 -16.13 -6.10 1.99
N THR A 147 -17.41 -5.80 2.19
CA THR A 147 -18.41 -5.77 1.12
C THR A 147 -18.39 -4.42 0.41
N VAL A 148 -19.15 -4.30 -0.68
CA VAL A 148 -19.35 -3.04 -1.41
C VAL A 148 -19.81 -1.91 -0.49
N ASP A 149 -20.66 -2.19 0.50
CA ASP A 149 -21.13 -1.18 1.45
C ASP A 149 -20.03 -0.67 2.39
N ALA A 150 -18.99 -1.46 2.63
CA ALA A 150 -17.84 -1.02 3.42
C ALA A 150 -17.12 0.17 2.75
N PHE A 151 -17.12 0.24 1.41
CA PHE A 151 -16.53 1.34 0.64
C PHE A 151 -17.31 2.66 0.69
N ARG A 152 -18.44 2.72 1.40
CA ARG A 152 -19.06 4.00 1.75
C ARG A 152 -18.31 4.74 2.86
N ARG A 153 -17.44 4.05 3.60
CA ARG A 153 -16.68 4.62 4.71
C ARG A 153 -15.29 5.04 4.23
N PRO A 154 -14.91 6.33 4.36
CA PRO A 154 -13.57 6.82 4.05
C PRO A 154 -12.46 5.97 4.68
N SER A 155 -12.62 5.60 5.96
CA SER A 155 -11.62 4.82 6.71
C SER A 155 -11.34 3.45 6.10
N THR A 156 -12.34 2.81 5.48
CA THR A 156 -12.15 1.53 4.79
C THR A 156 -11.33 1.72 3.51
N ILE A 157 -11.65 2.75 2.72
CA ILE A 157 -10.91 3.03 1.48
C ILE A 157 -9.48 3.48 1.79
N TYR A 158 -9.26 4.23 2.87
CA TYR A 158 -7.93 4.57 3.35
C TYR A 158 -7.11 3.31 3.71
N GLN A 159 -7.69 2.39 4.48
CA GLN A 159 -7.01 1.14 4.82
C GLN A 159 -6.76 0.23 3.61
N LEU A 160 -7.64 0.27 2.60
CA LEU A 160 -7.39 -0.36 1.31
C LEU A 160 -6.24 0.33 0.58
N SER A 161 -6.20 1.66 0.51
CA SER A 161 -5.15 2.37 -0.24
C SER A 161 -3.75 2.06 0.27
N LEU A 162 -3.58 1.97 1.60
CA LEU A 162 -2.31 1.55 2.21
C LEU A 162 -1.92 0.13 1.77
N ARG A 163 -2.85 -0.82 1.89
CA ARG A 163 -2.67 -2.23 1.50
C ARG A 163 -2.41 -2.42 0.00
N MET A 164 -2.86 -1.49 -0.83
CA MET A 164 -2.58 -1.47 -2.27
C MET A 164 -1.31 -0.69 -2.63
N GLY A 165 -0.73 0.06 -1.68
CA GLY A 165 0.41 0.93 -1.91
C GLY A 165 0.11 2.18 -2.74
N ALA A 166 -1.15 2.61 -2.80
CA ALA A 166 -1.60 3.78 -3.58
C ALA A 166 -2.12 4.91 -2.69
N SER A 167 -2.39 6.07 -3.29
CA SER A 167 -3.03 7.17 -2.59
C SER A 167 -4.52 6.89 -2.33
N TYR A 168 -5.06 7.53 -1.28
CA TYR A 168 -6.50 7.51 -0.97
C TYR A 168 -7.34 7.94 -2.19
N GLU A 169 -6.95 9.04 -2.83
CA GLU A 169 -7.64 9.58 -3.99
C GLU A 169 -7.64 8.62 -5.18
N ALA A 170 -6.47 8.08 -5.55
CA ALA A 170 -6.37 7.13 -6.66
C ALA A 170 -7.22 5.88 -6.41
N THR A 171 -7.31 5.44 -5.15
CA THR A 171 -8.14 4.30 -4.75
C THR A 171 -9.62 4.61 -4.90
N CYS A 172 -10.11 5.77 -4.45
CA CYS A 172 -11.50 6.20 -4.64
C CYS A 172 -11.92 6.16 -6.12
N TRP A 173 -11.12 6.78 -6.99
CA TRP A 173 -11.41 6.80 -8.42
C TRP A 173 -11.36 5.41 -9.05
N THR A 174 -10.42 4.56 -8.61
CA THR A 174 -10.33 3.19 -9.11
C THR A 174 -11.53 2.34 -8.69
N LEU A 175 -12.03 2.50 -7.46
CA LEU A 175 -13.25 1.83 -7.02
C LEU A 175 -14.46 2.25 -7.87
N ALA A 176 -14.55 3.53 -8.24
CA ALA A 176 -15.62 4.02 -9.12
C ALA A 176 -15.50 3.46 -10.54
N GLN A 177 -14.30 3.41 -11.11
CA GLN A 177 -14.05 2.80 -12.43
C GLN A 177 -14.44 1.32 -12.46
N ASN A 178 -14.24 0.62 -11.34
CA ASN A 178 -14.63 -0.79 -11.17
C ASN A 178 -16.07 -0.99 -10.72
N GLN A 179 -16.88 0.08 -10.67
CA GLN A 179 -18.30 0.06 -10.30
C GLN A 179 -18.55 -0.47 -8.87
N LEU A 180 -17.54 -0.37 -8.00
CA LEU A 180 -17.66 -0.72 -6.57
C LEU A 180 -18.22 0.45 -5.76
N ILE A 181 -18.13 1.67 -6.27
CA ILE A 181 -18.83 2.85 -5.76
C ILE A 181 -19.37 3.66 -6.94
N LYS A 182 -20.32 4.55 -6.69
CA LYS A 182 -20.85 5.47 -7.71
C LYS A 182 -19.90 6.65 -7.91
N PRO A 183 -19.82 7.23 -9.12
CA PRO A 183 -18.95 8.39 -9.38
C PRO A 183 -19.22 9.61 -8.48
N ASN A 184 -20.47 9.87 -8.09
CA ASN A 184 -20.81 10.97 -7.18
C ASN A 184 -20.29 10.73 -5.75
N GLN A 185 -20.22 9.48 -5.31
CA GLN A 185 -19.69 9.13 -3.98
C GLN A 185 -18.20 9.47 -3.86
N VAL A 186 -17.45 9.46 -4.96
CA VAL A 186 -16.02 9.85 -4.94
C VAL A 186 -15.87 11.27 -4.41
N GLN A 187 -16.69 12.21 -4.88
CA GLN A 187 -16.59 13.61 -4.45
C GLN A 187 -16.91 13.76 -2.96
N GLU A 188 -17.90 13.03 -2.45
CA GLU A 188 -18.24 13.00 -1.03
C GLU A 188 -17.09 12.41 -0.19
N LEU A 189 -16.52 11.29 -0.62
CA LEU A 189 -15.42 10.62 0.06
C LEU A 189 -14.16 11.48 0.13
N LEU A 190 -13.87 12.26 -0.92
CA LEU A 190 -12.70 13.14 -0.98
C LEU A 190 -12.83 14.39 -0.08
N GLN A 191 -14.02 14.67 0.47
CA GLN A 191 -14.19 15.73 1.48
C GLN A 191 -13.54 15.33 2.82
N THR A 192 -13.46 14.03 3.14
CA THR A 192 -12.76 13.55 4.33
C THR A 192 -11.27 13.41 4.03
N GLN A 193 -10.46 14.28 4.63
CA GLN A 193 -9.01 14.25 4.41
C GLN A 193 -8.37 13.05 5.14
N PRO A 194 -7.27 12.46 4.61
CA PRO A 194 -6.54 11.38 5.27
C PRO A 194 -6.19 11.66 6.74
N ARG A 195 -5.87 12.91 7.06
CA ARG A 195 -5.57 13.33 8.43
C ARG A 195 -6.73 13.05 9.40
N GLU A 196 -7.97 13.28 9.00
CA GLU A 196 -9.13 13.03 9.86
C GLU A 196 -9.27 11.54 10.18
N MET A 197 -9.05 10.68 9.19
CA MET A 197 -9.06 9.22 9.38
C MET A 197 -7.91 8.76 10.28
N LYS A 198 -6.71 9.31 10.11
CA LYS A 198 -5.55 9.04 10.99
C LYS A 198 -5.85 9.45 12.43
N VAL A 199 -6.43 10.64 12.65
CA VAL A 199 -6.85 11.10 13.99
C VAL A 199 -7.87 10.15 14.62
N GLY A 200 -8.88 9.74 13.86
CA GLY A 200 -9.88 8.78 14.34
C GLY A 200 -9.27 7.44 14.75
N LEU A 201 -8.29 6.92 13.99
CA LEU A 201 -7.59 5.67 14.30
C LEU A 201 -6.70 5.76 15.53
N LEU A 202 -6.17 6.93 15.89
CA LEU A 202 -5.22 7.04 17.01
C LEU A 202 -5.87 7.30 18.36
N GLU A 203 -7.19 7.54 18.41
CA GLU A 203 -8.02 7.62 19.63
C GLU A 203 -7.35 8.35 20.81
N GLY A 204 -6.97 9.61 20.58
CA GLY A 204 -6.40 10.48 21.60
C GLY A 204 -4.87 10.49 21.66
N TYR A 205 -4.18 9.55 21.01
CA TYR A 205 -2.75 9.67 20.76
C TYR A 205 -2.50 10.72 19.66
N LYS A 206 -1.57 11.65 19.92
CA LYS A 206 -1.19 12.72 18.99
C LYS A 206 0.29 12.55 18.62
N PRO A 207 0.62 12.10 17.40
CA PRO A 207 2.00 12.06 16.94
C PRO A 207 2.54 13.48 16.72
N GLN A 208 3.85 13.58 16.56
CA GLN A 208 4.53 14.85 16.26
C GLN A 208 4.00 15.49 14.96
N ASP A 209 3.76 14.66 13.94
CA ASP A 209 3.07 15.05 12.71
C ASP A 209 2.27 13.86 12.12
N TYR A 210 1.49 14.12 11.08
CA TYR A 210 0.60 13.13 10.43
C TYR A 210 1.09 12.74 9.02
N ARG A 211 2.39 12.93 8.72
CA ARG A 211 2.95 12.60 7.41
C ARG A 211 3.03 11.09 7.20
N GLY A 212 3.42 10.34 8.22
CA GLY A 212 3.39 8.87 8.21
C GLY A 212 1.97 8.32 8.19
N ASP A 213 1.80 7.12 7.64
CA ASP A 213 0.51 6.45 7.56
C ASP A 213 0.10 5.78 8.87
N VAL A 214 -1.19 5.52 9.03
CA VAL A 214 -1.74 4.85 10.21
C VAL A 214 -2.43 3.57 9.75
N TRP A 215 -1.79 2.45 10.05
CA TRP A 215 -2.27 1.11 9.71
C TRP A 215 -3.20 0.61 10.81
N LEU A 216 -4.40 0.16 10.44
CA LEU A 216 -5.26 -0.60 11.33
C LEU A 216 -5.05 -2.08 11.02
N LEU A 217 -4.45 -2.81 11.96
CA LEU A 217 -4.19 -4.24 11.84
C LEU A 217 -5.14 -5.03 12.73
N THR A 218 -5.61 -6.14 12.19
CA THR A 218 -6.41 -7.16 12.88
C THR A 218 -5.80 -8.53 12.61
N GLU A 219 -6.37 -9.58 13.18
CA GLU A 219 -6.03 -10.98 12.89
C GLU A 219 -6.12 -11.28 11.39
N ARG A 220 -6.96 -10.55 10.65
CA ARG A 220 -7.11 -10.68 9.20
C ARG A 220 -5.85 -10.27 8.43
N ASP A 221 -4.88 -9.62 9.05
CA ASP A 221 -3.60 -9.30 8.43
C ASP A 221 -2.53 -10.39 8.65
N ALA A 222 -2.83 -11.47 9.38
CA ALA A 222 -1.87 -12.55 9.66
C ALA A 222 -1.40 -13.32 8.41
N GLY A 223 -0.09 -13.44 8.21
CA GLY A 223 0.52 -14.08 7.05
C GLY A 223 0.57 -13.17 5.82
N THR A 224 0.37 -11.85 6.00
CA THR A 224 0.55 -10.85 4.95
C THR A 224 1.85 -10.08 5.10
N ARG A 225 2.15 -9.27 4.09
CA ARG A 225 3.24 -8.33 4.08
C ARG A 225 2.77 -6.87 4.04
N ILE A 226 3.44 -6.01 4.81
CA ILE A 226 3.27 -4.56 4.80
C ILE A 226 4.53 -3.88 4.27
N ASP A 227 4.36 -3.05 3.24
CA ASP A 227 5.43 -2.18 2.73
C ASP A 227 5.10 -0.72 3.04
N GLY A 228 5.79 -0.16 4.03
CA GLY A 228 5.52 1.16 4.60
C GLY A 228 6.78 1.95 4.94
N SER A 229 6.68 2.82 5.94
CA SER A 229 7.74 3.72 6.39
C SER A 229 7.99 3.60 7.89
N ARG A 230 9.22 3.91 8.33
CA ARG A 230 9.54 4.11 9.76
C ARG A 230 8.68 5.16 10.46
N ASN A 231 8.08 6.09 9.69
CA ASN A 231 7.25 7.17 10.23
C ASN A 231 5.79 6.73 10.43
N ASP A 232 5.42 5.52 9.99
CA ASP A 232 4.06 5.02 10.11
C ASP A 232 3.74 4.61 11.56
N LEU A 233 2.46 4.55 11.87
CA LEU A 233 1.92 4.04 13.12
C LEU A 233 1.05 2.82 12.86
N PHE A 234 1.07 1.88 13.79
CA PHE A 234 0.35 0.62 13.71
C PHE A 234 -0.62 0.54 14.88
N VAL A 235 -1.91 0.53 14.58
CA VAL A 235 -2.99 0.30 15.54
C VAL A 235 -3.42 -1.15 15.38
N LEU A 236 -3.00 -1.99 16.31
CA LEU A 236 -3.47 -3.36 16.41
C LEU A 236 -4.78 -3.35 17.17
N ARG A 237 -5.84 -3.90 16.59
CA ARG A 237 -7.15 -4.04 17.21
C ARG A 237 -7.52 -5.51 17.19
N LEU A 238 -7.18 -6.21 18.27
CA LEU A 238 -7.23 -7.67 18.37
C LEU A 238 -8.29 -8.11 19.36
N GLU A 239 -9.03 -9.15 19.02
CA GLU A 239 -9.89 -9.87 19.94
C GLU A 239 -9.03 -10.60 20.99
N GLU A 240 -9.37 -10.41 22.27
CA GLU A 240 -8.67 -11.02 23.40
C GLU A 240 -9.66 -11.81 24.26
N HIS A 241 -9.32 -13.08 24.51
CA HIS A 241 -10.09 -14.05 25.26
C HIS A 241 -9.76 -13.99 26.76
N SER A 242 -9.79 -12.77 27.32
CA SER A 242 -9.33 -12.50 28.68
C SER A 242 -10.14 -13.28 29.73
N GLY A 243 -11.43 -13.55 29.47
CA GLY A 243 -12.27 -14.38 30.34
C GLY A 243 -11.77 -15.82 30.52
N GLY A 244 -11.02 -16.35 29.54
CA GLY A 244 -10.36 -17.65 29.60
C GLY A 244 -8.89 -17.60 30.05
N GLY A 245 -8.40 -16.42 30.44
CA GLY A 245 -7.01 -16.19 30.85
C GLY A 245 -6.01 -15.98 29.71
N TYR A 246 -6.48 -15.94 28.47
CA TYR A 246 -5.66 -15.73 27.28
C TYR A 246 -5.44 -14.23 27.05
N LEU A 247 -4.18 -13.83 26.93
CA LEU A 247 -3.77 -12.45 26.72
C LEU A 247 -2.78 -12.37 25.56
N TRP A 248 -2.85 -11.30 24.79
CA TRP A 248 -1.83 -11.02 23.78
C TRP A 248 -0.51 -10.60 24.45
N ASP A 249 0.59 -11.24 24.03
CA ASP A 249 1.92 -10.89 24.50
C ASP A 249 2.47 -9.67 23.75
N ILE A 250 2.34 -8.50 24.40
CA ILE A 250 2.79 -7.23 23.83
C ILE A 250 4.30 -7.03 23.93
N ASP A 251 5.01 -7.81 24.76
CA ASP A 251 6.46 -7.77 24.79
C ASP A 251 7.04 -8.36 23.50
N GLN A 252 6.34 -9.30 22.84
CA GLN A 252 6.70 -9.79 21.51
C GLN A 252 6.59 -8.69 20.43
N LEU A 253 5.64 -7.77 20.54
CA LEU A 253 5.57 -6.59 19.66
C LEU A 253 6.80 -5.68 19.86
N ARG A 254 7.26 -5.52 21.10
CA ARG A 254 8.50 -4.77 21.40
C ARG A 254 9.74 -5.47 20.86
N ALA A 255 9.84 -6.78 21.07
CA ALA A 255 10.91 -7.61 20.52
C ALA A 255 10.92 -7.58 18.98
N SER A 256 9.75 -7.40 18.35
CA SER A 256 9.60 -7.20 16.90
C SER A 256 10.08 -5.83 16.40
N GLY A 257 10.55 -4.95 17.29
CA GLY A 257 11.13 -3.64 16.94
C GLY A 257 10.15 -2.47 16.97
N PHE A 258 9.06 -2.59 17.73
CA PHE A 258 8.04 -1.53 17.86
C PHE A 258 7.97 -0.96 19.28
N ALA A 259 7.96 0.36 19.39
CA ALA A 259 7.62 1.05 20.63
C ALA A 259 6.11 1.16 20.76
N VAL A 260 5.52 0.53 21.78
CA VAL A 260 4.11 0.74 22.14
C VAL A 260 3.94 2.11 22.77
N VAL A 261 3.08 2.93 22.15
CA VAL A 261 2.75 4.29 22.61
C VAL A 261 1.40 4.38 23.31
N ARG A 262 0.53 3.38 23.10
CA ARG A 262 -0.76 3.25 23.80
C ARG A 262 -1.18 1.77 23.83
N ASP A 263 -1.72 1.32 24.96
CA ASP A 263 -2.33 0.00 25.14
C ASP A 263 -3.62 0.21 25.95
N ALA A 264 -4.73 -0.29 25.43
CA ALA A 264 -6.05 -0.15 26.01
C ALA A 264 -6.93 -1.36 25.72
N LEU A 265 -7.89 -1.62 26.61
CA LEU A 265 -8.95 -2.59 26.39
C LEU A 265 -10.25 -1.84 26.04
N GLU A 266 -10.86 -2.17 24.91
CA GLU A 266 -12.21 -1.74 24.54
C GLU A 266 -13.18 -2.85 24.96
N SER A 267 -14.18 -2.51 25.78
CA SER A 267 -15.27 -3.43 26.12
C SER A 267 -16.24 -3.53 24.95
N HIS A 268 -16.57 -4.75 24.51
CA HIS A 268 -17.75 -4.96 23.69
C HIS A 268 -18.99 -4.88 24.60
N ASN A 269 -19.99 -4.06 24.25
CA ASN A 269 -21.24 -3.96 25.00
C ASN A 269 -22.08 -5.23 24.79
N ASP A 270 -21.65 -6.33 25.41
CA ASP A 270 -22.49 -7.51 25.59
C ASP A 270 -22.34 -7.93 27.05
N ASP A 271 -23.41 -7.75 27.83
CA ASP A 271 -23.51 -8.03 29.28
C ASP A 271 -23.47 -9.55 29.61
N GLY A 272 -22.84 -10.35 28.74
CA GLY A 272 -22.67 -11.79 28.89
C GLY A 272 -21.43 -12.15 29.69
N VAL A 273 -21.56 -13.08 30.64
CA VAL A 273 -20.42 -13.67 31.35
C VAL A 273 -19.53 -14.43 30.36
N GLY A 274 -18.26 -14.04 30.23
CA GLY A 274 -17.30 -14.61 29.28
C GLY A 274 -17.11 -13.79 28.00
N SER A 275 -17.52 -12.52 27.98
CA SER A 275 -17.38 -11.65 26.80
C SER A 275 -15.92 -11.44 26.37
N HIS A 276 -15.71 -11.48 25.06
CA HIS A 276 -14.44 -11.13 24.43
C HIS A 276 -14.24 -9.61 24.53
N VAL A 277 -13.02 -9.19 24.85
CA VAL A 277 -12.63 -7.77 24.81
C VAL A 277 -11.79 -7.51 23.57
N ILE A 278 -11.70 -6.26 23.16
CA ILE A 278 -10.79 -5.87 22.10
C ILE A 278 -9.58 -5.20 22.72
N ARG A 279 -8.41 -5.79 22.57
CA ARG A 279 -7.15 -5.14 22.90
C ARG A 279 -6.71 -4.25 21.76
N ARG A 280 -6.57 -2.96 22.08
CA ARG A 280 -6.14 -1.92 21.16
C ARG A 280 -4.75 -1.43 21.53
N VAL A 281 -3.78 -1.70 20.66
CA VAL A 281 -2.38 -1.31 20.87
C VAL A 281 -1.93 -0.40 19.73
N THR A 282 -1.50 0.82 20.05
CA THR A 282 -0.84 1.70 19.10
C THR A 282 0.67 1.58 19.28
N ALA A 283 1.37 1.31 18.19
CA ALA A 283 2.81 1.14 18.18
C ALA A 283 3.48 1.90 17.03
N ALA A 284 4.73 2.29 17.26
CA ALA A 284 5.59 3.00 16.29
C ALA A 284 6.85 2.16 16.03
N PRO A 285 7.35 2.07 14.80
CA PRO A 285 8.63 1.45 14.51
C PRO A 285 9.78 2.19 15.19
N ASN A 286 10.77 1.45 15.68
CA ASN A 286 11.97 2.09 16.28
C ASN A 286 12.93 2.64 15.23
N GLU A 287 12.99 2.01 14.06
CA GLU A 287 13.97 2.31 13.00
C GLU A 287 13.44 1.90 11.61
N SER A 288 14.09 2.39 10.54
CA SER A 288 13.89 1.89 9.18
C SER A 288 14.46 0.47 9.07
N ARG A 289 13.60 -0.55 8.99
CA ARG A 289 14.05 -1.93 8.85
C ARG A 289 13.04 -2.83 8.15
N ARG A 290 13.53 -4.02 7.78
CA ARG A 290 12.72 -5.17 7.37
C ARG A 290 12.63 -6.15 8.54
N GLY A 291 11.54 -6.90 8.61
CA GLY A 291 11.39 -7.91 9.66
C GLY A 291 10.01 -8.54 9.67
N ARG A 292 9.72 -9.19 10.79
CA ARG A 292 8.44 -9.81 11.08
C ARG A 292 7.91 -9.27 12.41
N MET A 293 6.66 -8.85 12.41
CA MET A 293 5.88 -8.59 13.61
C MET A 293 5.22 -9.90 14.03
N SER A 294 5.49 -10.34 15.26
CA SER A 294 4.91 -11.56 15.81
C SER A 294 4.29 -11.27 17.17
N LEU A 295 3.05 -11.71 17.36
CA LEU A 295 2.35 -11.72 18.63
C LEU A 295 1.63 -13.06 18.79
N GLU A 296 1.52 -13.51 20.03
CA GLU A 296 0.83 -14.72 20.43
C GLU A 296 -0.19 -14.38 21.53
N GLU A 297 -1.37 -14.97 21.41
CA GLU A 297 -2.38 -14.95 22.45
C GLU A 297 -2.24 -16.22 23.29
N ARG A 298 -1.84 -16.09 24.56
CA ARG A 298 -1.54 -17.23 25.43
C ARG A 298 -1.90 -16.95 26.87
N ARG A 299 -1.98 -18.01 27.68
CA ARG A 299 -2.05 -17.90 29.14
C ARG A 299 -0.63 -17.68 29.67
N PRO A 300 -0.35 -16.56 30.37
CA PRO A 300 1.01 -16.25 30.83
C PRO A 300 1.64 -17.30 31.76
N TRP A 301 0.82 -18.14 32.41
CA TRP A 301 1.26 -19.18 33.34
C TRP A 301 1.33 -20.59 32.74
N GLU A 302 0.91 -20.78 31.49
CA GLU A 302 0.97 -22.08 30.79
C GLU A 302 2.01 -22.01 29.66
N THR A 303 2.70 -23.12 29.42
CA THR A 303 3.67 -23.28 28.31
C THR A 303 3.07 -23.95 27.08
N ASP A 304 1.74 -24.13 27.07
CA ASP A 304 1.01 -24.76 25.97
C ASP A 304 1.01 -23.90 24.70
N GLN A 305 0.56 -24.48 23.59
CA GLN A 305 0.45 -23.76 22.32
C GLN A 305 -0.43 -22.50 22.45
N PRO A 306 -0.07 -21.40 21.78
CA PRO A 306 -0.88 -20.18 21.79
C PRO A 306 -2.25 -20.45 21.18
N LEU A 307 -3.27 -19.76 21.69
CA LEU A 307 -4.64 -19.80 21.19
C LEU A 307 -4.73 -19.20 19.78
N ALA A 308 -4.07 -18.07 19.59
CA ALA A 308 -4.00 -17.35 18.32
C ALA A 308 -2.62 -16.74 18.11
N THR A 309 -2.27 -16.49 16.84
CA THR A 309 -1.02 -15.80 16.49
C THR A 309 -1.27 -14.75 15.42
N LEU A 310 -0.61 -13.61 15.54
CA LEU A 310 -0.53 -12.59 14.50
C LEU A 310 0.92 -12.49 14.04
N ASN A 311 1.17 -12.96 12.81
CA ASN A 311 2.47 -12.83 12.16
C ASN A 311 2.33 -11.95 10.92
N VAL A 312 3.05 -10.85 10.82
CA VAL A 312 3.01 -9.95 9.66
C VAL A 312 4.43 -9.61 9.24
N ASP A 313 4.80 -9.92 8.01
CA ASP A 313 6.09 -9.51 7.46
C ASP A 313 6.03 -8.03 7.08
N PHE A 314 7.13 -7.30 7.24
CA PHE A 314 7.16 -5.88 6.92
C PHE A 314 8.48 -5.40 6.33
N ASP A 315 8.37 -4.32 5.57
CA ASP A 315 9.49 -3.52 5.06
C ASP A 315 9.15 -2.04 5.23
N LEU A 316 9.80 -1.43 6.23
CA LEU A 316 9.58 -0.05 6.64
C LEU A 316 10.70 0.88 6.17
N THR A 317 11.47 0.47 5.16
CA THR A 317 12.55 1.27 4.59
C THR A 317 12.05 2.29 3.57
N GLY A 318 10.75 2.60 3.55
CA GLY A 318 10.18 3.63 2.70
C GLY A 318 10.11 5.02 3.34
N PRO A 319 9.93 6.09 2.54
CA PRO A 319 10.00 6.15 1.07
C PRO A 319 11.39 5.78 0.51
N GLU A 320 11.54 5.64 -0.81
CA GLU A 320 12.86 5.45 -1.41
C GLU A 320 13.77 6.66 -1.13
N GLU A 321 14.98 6.35 -0.67
CA GLU A 321 16.07 7.29 -0.47
C GLU A 321 16.97 7.35 -1.73
N GLU A 322 17.83 8.37 -1.81
CA GLU A 322 18.71 8.58 -2.97
C GLU A 322 19.63 7.37 -3.23
N GLY A 323 19.77 7.00 -4.50
CA GLY A 323 20.56 5.88 -4.98
C GLY A 323 19.70 4.75 -5.54
N LEU A 324 20.12 3.51 -5.25
CA LEU A 324 19.43 2.29 -5.68
C LEU A 324 18.11 2.12 -4.94
N SER A 325 17.11 1.55 -5.61
CA SER A 325 15.83 1.24 -4.99
C SER A 325 15.95 0.16 -3.90
N ARG A 326 14.95 0.03 -3.01
CA ARG A 326 14.94 -1.03 -1.98
C ARG A 326 15.04 -2.44 -2.55
N ALA A 327 14.50 -2.65 -3.75
CA ALA A 327 14.54 -3.95 -4.43
C ALA A 327 15.97 -4.31 -4.86
N GLU A 328 16.69 -3.36 -5.45
CA GLU A 328 18.10 -3.56 -5.84
C GLU A 328 19.01 -3.69 -4.62
N ARG A 329 18.81 -2.85 -3.59
CA ARG A 329 19.56 -2.96 -2.33
C ARG A 329 19.37 -4.33 -1.67
N ARG A 330 18.16 -4.89 -1.74
CA ARG A 330 17.83 -6.21 -1.19
C ARG A 330 18.69 -7.30 -1.82
N VAL A 331 18.73 -7.35 -3.16
CA VAL A 331 19.50 -8.38 -3.89
C VAL A 331 20.99 -8.24 -3.62
N LEU A 332 21.52 -7.01 -3.59
CA LEU A 332 22.94 -6.78 -3.30
C LEU A 332 23.35 -7.18 -1.88
N LEU A 333 22.50 -6.93 -0.89
CA LEU A 333 22.77 -7.31 0.50
C LEU A 333 22.57 -8.81 0.76
N GLU A 334 21.70 -9.48 0.02
CA GLU A 334 21.51 -10.94 0.12
C GLU A 334 22.62 -11.72 -0.63
N ALA A 335 23.32 -11.08 -1.55
CA ALA A 335 24.45 -11.64 -2.28
C ALA A 335 25.82 -11.42 -1.60
N ALA A 336 25.89 -10.63 -0.52
CA ALA A 336 27.10 -10.24 0.21
C ALA A 336 27.32 -11.08 1.48
#